data_AF-A0A3D8I2L6-F1
#
_entry.id   AF-A0A3D8I2L6-F1
#
_cell.length_a   1.000
_cell.length_b   1.000
_cell.length_c   1.000
_cell.angle_alpha   90.00
_cell.angle_beta   90.00
_cell.angle_gamma   90.00
#
_symmetry.space_group_name_H-M   'P 1'
#
loop_
_entity.id
_entity.type
_entity.pdbx_description
1 polymer ?
#
loop_
_entity_poly.entity_id
_entity_poly.type
_entity_poly.pdbx_seq_one_letter_code
_entity_poly.pdbx_strand_id
1 'polypeptide(L)'
;MCEVKALSVATLKQRGLKSFLVVDIRSSLAYKSAHLADSLHLDSPQAILDFYKPSRANPPSHCFHHLSLTHDSLTPPPPADYNQPLLIVCFSSQKAKTLAHKLRDNQAFLSLYGHTSIYFLASGIMEAFDSGFEALQQPQPPTYLESTLYDLKTKFLQTQRTFIVAFSGGKDSTCVLQLVYEMLLSLEPNQRRQTYAIASNTLVEAPHISHFLRKVIDSINSHARANHIPFEVLEVSPSLKDDFWVNLIGKGYPSPTRTFRWCTDRLKITPAKQQVAQITQKHGSALLILGTRKAESNNRKKSIEKRVLNEQGYSQHHDFPDTLTYSPIVEWSTDEVWAYLSTHKPLWSKDHSELFSLYSKASGEECQFITDLSQKSCGGSRFGCWVCTVVSEDKSLQGFIASGEEHLKPLNEFRDYIKALREDSSARADYKRNGMAAYKVGRLGPFLSHKRKEILHKLLKAEEAFMQNGGEELISDEQILAIQEIWDREFDFNKSAISLAKEVGRMKEKERLKSKVLHKELLEQVSEDSGIESQLLEELISTSIDICNNTSLRGRNPASVQIKKHIEKLINDKTSKRGHDVY
;
A
#
# COMPACT_ATOMS: atom_id res chain seq x y z
N MET A 1 -22.47 19.46 30.56
CA MET A 1 -22.34 18.74 29.27
C MET A 1 -21.30 17.64 29.46
N CYS A 2 -21.57 16.43 28.94
CA CYS A 2 -20.60 15.33 29.01
C CYS A 2 -19.47 15.57 27.99
N GLU A 3 -18.21 15.44 28.41
CA GLU A 3 -17.05 15.63 27.55
C GLU A 3 -16.52 14.31 26.99
N VAL A 4 -15.93 14.32 25.79
CA VAL A 4 -15.23 13.16 25.21
C VAL A 4 -13.73 13.38 25.34
N LYS A 5 -13.03 12.45 26.00
CA LYS A 5 -11.61 12.58 26.33
C LYS A 5 -10.78 11.42 25.78
N ALA A 6 -9.67 11.75 25.14
CA ALA A 6 -8.67 10.76 24.74
C ALA A 6 -7.85 10.32 25.96
N LEU A 7 -7.64 9.01 26.13
CA LEU A 7 -6.83 8.44 27.19
C LEU A 7 -5.61 7.73 26.59
N SER A 8 -4.40 8.18 26.93
CA SER A 8 -3.18 7.50 26.47
C SER A 8 -2.95 6.17 27.21
N VAL A 9 -2.22 5.23 26.60
CA VAL A 9 -1.85 3.96 27.26
C VAL A 9 -1.01 4.22 28.52
N ALA A 10 -0.13 5.22 28.50
CA ALA A 10 0.65 5.63 29.66
C ALA A 10 -0.24 6.11 30.83
N THR A 11 -1.26 6.93 30.52
CA THR A 11 -2.24 7.38 31.52
C THR A 11 -3.12 6.23 32.01
N LEU A 12 -3.52 5.31 31.13
CA LEU A 12 -4.28 4.12 31.50
C LEU A 12 -3.48 3.22 32.44
N LYS A 13 -2.16 3.07 32.22
CA LYS A 13 -1.27 2.35 33.15
C LYS A 13 -1.22 2.99 34.53
N GLN A 14 -1.09 4.31 34.58
CA GLN A 14 -1.03 5.06 35.84
C GLN A 14 -2.35 4.96 36.63
N ARG A 15 -3.48 5.02 35.94
CA ARG A 15 -4.82 4.97 36.57
C ARG A 15 -5.32 3.54 36.83
N GLY A 16 -4.84 2.55 36.08
CA GLY A 16 -5.32 1.17 36.12
C GLY A 16 -6.66 0.95 35.41
N LEU A 17 -6.88 -0.26 34.88
CA LEU A 17 -8.12 -0.63 34.17
C LEU A 17 -9.35 -0.54 35.07
N LYS A 18 -9.23 -0.91 36.35
CA LYS A 18 -10.31 -0.86 37.35
C LYS A 18 -10.84 0.55 37.66
N SER A 19 -10.19 1.60 37.16
CA SER A 19 -10.71 2.97 37.24
C SER A 19 -11.76 3.27 36.19
N PHE A 20 -12.02 2.35 35.26
CA PHE A 20 -12.92 2.54 34.13
C PHE A 20 -13.85 1.34 33.94
N LEU A 21 -15.05 1.62 33.44
CA LEU A 21 -15.86 0.60 32.78
C LEU A 21 -15.33 0.45 31.35
N VAL A 22 -14.53 -0.59 31.12
CA VAL A 22 -13.88 -0.81 29.83
C VAL A 22 -14.84 -1.51 28.87
N VAL A 23 -15.22 -0.84 27.80
CA VAL A 23 -16.11 -1.37 26.77
C VAL A 23 -15.32 -1.62 25.49
N ASP A 24 -15.28 -2.87 25.08
CA ASP A 24 -14.66 -3.34 23.86
C ASP A 24 -15.70 -3.45 22.73
N ILE A 25 -15.45 -2.70 21.67
CA ILE A 25 -16.35 -2.60 20.51
C ILE A 25 -15.82 -3.34 19.28
N ARG A 26 -14.83 -4.23 19.45
CA ARG A 26 -14.37 -5.11 18.36
C ARG A 26 -15.42 -6.17 18.07
N SER A 27 -15.23 -6.97 17.02
CA SER A 27 -16.15 -8.08 16.74
C SER A 27 -16.09 -9.14 17.85
N SER A 28 -17.16 -9.92 18.01
CA SER A 28 -17.22 -10.99 19.02
C SER A 28 -16.05 -11.96 18.89
N LEU A 29 -15.59 -12.24 17.68
CA LEU A 29 -14.43 -13.09 17.46
C LEU A 29 -13.14 -12.44 18.00
N ALA A 30 -12.89 -11.18 17.68
CA ALA A 30 -11.71 -10.46 18.17
C ALA A 30 -11.71 -10.29 19.69
N TYR A 31 -12.89 -10.04 20.29
CA TYR A 31 -13.06 -9.97 21.74
C TYR A 31 -12.78 -11.33 22.41
N LYS A 32 -13.41 -12.40 21.92
CA LYS A 32 -13.18 -13.77 22.41
C LYS A 32 -11.71 -14.17 22.30
N SER A 33 -11.05 -13.78 21.20
CA SER A 33 -9.66 -14.12 20.92
C SER A 33 -8.69 -13.53 21.95
N ALA A 34 -8.83 -12.26 22.31
CA ALA A 34 -8.02 -11.58 23.32
C ALA A 34 -8.66 -10.24 23.68
N HIS A 35 -8.92 -9.97 24.97
CA HIS A 35 -9.48 -8.69 25.44
C HIS A 35 -8.78 -8.22 26.72
N LEU A 36 -8.92 -6.94 27.07
CA LEU A 36 -8.38 -6.40 28.31
C LEU A 36 -9.12 -7.00 29.51
N ALA A 37 -8.42 -7.22 30.61
CA ALA A 37 -9.03 -7.73 31.84
C ALA A 37 -10.24 -6.89 32.27
N ASP A 38 -11.31 -7.58 32.69
CA ASP A 38 -12.59 -7.00 33.14
C ASP A 38 -13.31 -6.11 32.11
N SER A 39 -12.92 -6.15 30.82
CA SER A 39 -13.64 -5.45 29.77
C SER A 39 -14.97 -6.14 29.42
N LEU A 40 -15.90 -5.39 28.84
CA LEU A 40 -17.21 -5.87 28.40
C LEU A 40 -17.32 -5.77 26.88
N HIS A 41 -17.84 -6.82 26.24
CA HIS A 41 -18.13 -6.80 24.81
C HIS A 41 -19.48 -6.13 24.54
N LEU A 42 -19.46 -4.88 24.08
CA LEU A 42 -20.66 -4.13 23.69
C LEU A 42 -20.36 -3.41 22.38
N ASP A 43 -20.70 -4.03 21.26
CA ASP A 43 -20.25 -3.65 19.92
C ASP A 43 -21.01 -2.48 19.26
N SER A 44 -22.09 -2.00 19.90
CA SER A 44 -22.96 -0.97 19.34
C SER A 44 -23.42 0.05 20.39
N PRO A 45 -23.79 1.27 19.97
CA PRO A 45 -24.41 2.24 20.88
C PRO A 45 -25.66 1.69 21.57
N GLN A 46 -26.42 0.84 20.86
CA GLN A 46 -27.62 0.21 21.38
C GLN A 46 -27.29 -0.83 22.45
N ALA A 47 -26.30 -1.68 22.23
CA ALA A 47 -25.83 -2.64 23.24
C ALA A 47 -25.34 -1.93 24.52
N ILE A 48 -24.62 -0.81 24.37
CA ILE A 48 -24.20 0.02 25.50
C ILE A 48 -25.42 0.62 26.21
N LEU A 49 -26.38 1.19 25.47
CA LEU A 49 -27.59 1.75 26.06
C LEU A 49 -28.39 0.68 26.81
N ASP A 50 -28.53 -0.51 26.24
CA ASP A 50 -29.26 -1.63 26.84
C ASP A 50 -28.57 -2.16 28.10
N PHE A 51 -27.24 -2.14 28.15
CA PHE A 51 -26.46 -2.45 29.34
C PHE A 51 -26.78 -1.50 30.51
N TYR A 52 -27.01 -0.21 30.23
CA TYR A 52 -27.36 0.79 31.26
C TYR A 52 -28.85 0.83 31.62
N LYS A 53 -29.72 0.11 30.89
CA LYS A 53 -31.15 0.06 31.25
C LYS A 53 -31.35 -0.84 32.48
N PRO A 54 -32.15 -0.41 33.48
CA PRO A 54 -32.47 -1.26 34.62
C PRO A 54 -33.22 -2.51 34.14
N SER A 55 -32.73 -3.69 34.54
CA SER A 55 -33.37 -4.97 34.23
C SER A 55 -34.75 -4.99 34.87
N ARG A 56 -35.82 -5.12 34.07
CA ARG A 56 -37.22 -5.15 34.54
C ARG A 56 -37.61 -6.44 35.30
N ALA A 57 -36.65 -7.26 35.73
CA ALA A 57 -36.91 -8.50 36.44
C ALA A 57 -36.03 -8.61 37.70
N ASN A 58 -36.57 -8.19 38.85
CA ASN A 58 -36.68 -9.01 40.07
C ASN A 58 -37.40 -8.25 41.19
N PRO A 59 -38.44 -8.83 41.84
CA PRO A 59 -38.93 -8.39 43.16
C PRO A 59 -37.99 -8.93 44.27
N PRO A 60 -38.17 -8.54 45.56
CA PRO A 60 -37.07 -8.42 46.50
C PRO A 60 -36.66 -9.76 47.14
N SER A 61 -35.35 -9.85 47.41
CA SER A 61 -34.70 -10.60 48.50
C SER A 61 -35.33 -11.95 48.92
N HIS A 62 -34.81 -13.05 48.39
CA HIS A 62 -34.33 -14.25 49.11
C HIS A 62 -34.10 -15.39 48.10
N CYS A 63 -33.08 -16.22 48.36
CA CYS A 63 -32.68 -17.43 47.62
C CYS A 63 -31.87 -17.24 46.33
N PHE A 64 -30.54 -17.10 46.48
CA PHE A 64 -29.59 -17.55 45.46
C PHE A 64 -29.25 -19.02 45.70
N HIS A 65 -29.99 -19.92 45.06
CA HIS A 65 -29.46 -21.23 44.69
C HIS A 65 -30.12 -21.67 43.37
N HIS A 66 -29.27 -21.99 42.40
CA HIS A 66 -29.61 -22.59 41.10
C HIS A 66 -30.44 -21.75 40.13
N LEU A 67 -29.76 -20.94 39.31
CA LEU A 67 -30.19 -20.72 37.92
C LEU A 67 -29.01 -20.98 36.98
N SER A 68 -29.23 -21.95 36.10
CA SER A 68 -28.34 -22.46 35.08
C SER A 68 -27.90 -21.36 34.11
N LEU A 69 -26.59 -21.19 33.96
CA LEU A 69 -25.97 -20.43 32.88
C LEU A 69 -26.29 -21.10 31.54
N THR A 70 -27.07 -20.45 30.68
CA THR A 70 -27.11 -20.78 29.25
C THR A 70 -25.94 -20.08 28.56
N HIS A 71 -25.22 -20.84 27.74
CA HIS A 71 -23.87 -20.54 27.24
C HIS A 71 -23.75 -19.42 26.17
N ASP A 72 -24.79 -18.63 25.92
CA ASP A 72 -24.84 -17.71 24.76
C ASP A 72 -24.85 -16.19 25.08
N SER A 73 -24.95 -15.77 26.34
CA SER A 73 -24.79 -14.35 26.70
C SER A 73 -23.37 -14.06 27.21
N LEU A 74 -22.53 -13.46 26.35
CA LEU A 74 -21.17 -13.02 26.69
C LEU A 74 -21.11 -11.82 27.65
N THR A 75 -22.25 -11.25 28.00
CA THR A 75 -22.39 -10.09 28.87
C THR A 75 -23.05 -10.50 30.19
N PRO A 76 -22.39 -10.32 31.35
CA PRO A 76 -23.07 -10.45 32.63
C PRO A 76 -24.18 -9.37 32.74
N PRO A 77 -25.30 -9.67 33.42
CA PRO A 77 -26.30 -8.64 33.71
C PRO A 77 -25.65 -7.50 34.50
N PRO A 78 -26.12 -6.25 34.33
CA PRO A 78 -25.51 -5.11 35.00
C PRO A 78 -25.57 -5.32 36.53
N PRO A 79 -24.43 -5.37 37.25
CA PRO A 79 -24.45 -5.25 38.69
C PRO A 79 -24.93 -3.85 39.05
N ALA A 80 -25.57 -3.72 40.21
CA ALA A 80 -26.25 -2.50 40.65
C ALA A 80 -25.34 -1.26 40.84
N ASP A 81 -24.01 -1.39 40.67
CA ASP A 81 -23.02 -0.45 41.22
C ASP A 81 -21.76 -0.22 40.34
N TYR A 82 -21.87 -0.16 39.01
CA TYR A 82 -20.75 0.33 38.17
C TYR A 82 -20.69 1.87 38.19
N ASN A 83 -19.96 2.42 39.16
CA ASN A 83 -19.74 3.87 39.33
C ASN A 83 -18.44 4.37 38.66
N GLN A 84 -18.01 3.75 37.56
CA GLN A 84 -16.77 4.07 36.86
C GLN A 84 -17.04 4.80 35.53
N PRO A 85 -16.20 5.77 35.14
CA PRO A 85 -16.29 6.39 33.83
C PRO A 85 -16.06 5.36 32.71
N LEU A 86 -16.72 5.57 31.57
CA LEU A 86 -16.71 4.67 30.43
C LEU A 86 -15.39 4.86 29.67
N LEU A 87 -14.69 3.76 29.37
CA LEU A 87 -13.54 3.74 28.48
C LEU A 87 -13.83 2.84 27.29
N ILE A 88 -13.88 3.42 26.09
CA ILE A 88 -14.12 2.68 24.85
C ILE A 88 -12.78 2.25 24.24
N VAL A 89 -12.65 0.97 23.92
CA VAL A 89 -11.46 0.38 23.28
C VAL A 89 -11.81 -0.32 21.96
N CYS A 90 -10.92 -0.21 20.97
CA CYS A 90 -11.07 -0.83 19.66
C CYS A 90 -9.70 -1.03 19.01
N PHE A 91 -9.61 -1.72 17.87
CA PHE A 91 -8.39 -1.73 17.05
C PHE A 91 -7.99 -0.33 16.53
N SER A 92 -8.98 0.56 16.37
CA SER A 92 -8.77 1.94 15.92
C SER A 92 -9.25 2.92 16.98
N SER A 93 -8.37 3.83 17.40
CA SER A 93 -8.71 4.92 18.31
C SER A 93 -9.80 5.83 17.73
N GLN A 94 -9.81 6.01 16.41
CA GLN A 94 -10.84 6.80 15.73
C GLN A 94 -12.22 6.15 15.84
N LYS A 95 -12.34 4.81 15.75
CA LYS A 95 -13.62 4.12 15.99
C LYS A 95 -14.13 4.35 17.42
N ALA A 96 -13.25 4.20 18.40
CA ALA A 96 -13.58 4.41 19.80
C ALA A 96 -14.02 5.87 20.04
N LYS A 97 -13.31 6.84 19.44
CA LYS A 97 -13.65 8.27 19.45
C LYS A 97 -15.02 8.55 18.84
N THR A 98 -15.30 8.02 17.66
CA THR A 98 -16.58 8.26 16.97
C THR A 98 -17.75 7.69 17.75
N LEU A 99 -17.60 6.49 18.35
CA LEU A 99 -18.62 5.93 19.24
C LEU A 99 -18.81 6.78 20.50
N ALA A 100 -17.72 7.25 21.12
CA ALA A 100 -17.78 8.14 22.28
C ALA A 100 -18.59 9.42 21.97
N HIS A 101 -18.36 10.04 20.82
CA HIS A 101 -19.14 11.20 20.36
C HIS A 101 -20.61 10.85 20.14
N LYS A 102 -20.92 9.71 19.51
CA LYS A 102 -22.32 9.29 19.34
C LYS A 102 -23.04 9.05 20.65
N LEU A 103 -22.37 8.49 21.66
CA LEU A 103 -22.94 8.31 22.99
C LEU A 103 -23.16 9.65 23.70
N ARG A 104 -22.18 10.57 23.60
CA ARG A 104 -22.33 11.94 24.09
C ARG A 104 -23.54 12.65 23.47
N ASP A 105 -23.82 12.40 22.20
CA ASP A 105 -24.93 13.04 21.48
C ASP A 105 -26.27 12.28 21.67
N ASN A 106 -26.27 11.15 22.38
CA ASN A 106 -27.45 10.34 22.65
C ASN A 106 -28.07 10.70 24.02
N GLN A 107 -29.20 11.41 23.99
CA GLN A 107 -29.91 11.86 25.20
C GLN A 107 -30.39 10.71 26.09
N ALA A 108 -30.84 9.60 25.51
CA ALA A 108 -31.29 8.44 26.29
C ALA A 108 -30.13 7.80 27.06
N PHE A 109 -28.95 7.74 26.44
CA PHE A 109 -27.74 7.29 27.13
C PHE A 109 -27.34 8.27 28.24
N LEU A 110 -27.30 9.58 27.95
CA LEU A 110 -26.93 10.59 28.94
C LEU A 110 -27.87 10.63 30.16
N SER A 111 -29.16 10.31 30.01
CA SER A 111 -30.07 10.20 31.15
C SER A 111 -29.78 9.03 32.09
N LEU A 112 -29.05 8.01 31.61
CA LEU A 112 -28.66 6.82 32.36
C LEU A 112 -27.19 6.88 32.80
N TYR A 113 -26.38 7.72 32.16
CA TYR A 113 -24.94 7.80 32.37
C TYR A 113 -24.59 8.85 33.45
N GLY A 114 -24.11 8.39 34.60
CA GLY A 114 -23.85 9.23 35.78
C GLY A 114 -22.56 10.05 35.79
N HIS A 115 -21.73 10.00 34.74
CA HIS A 115 -20.42 10.67 34.73
C HIS A 115 -20.32 11.84 33.74
N THR A 116 -19.41 12.76 34.02
CA THR A 116 -19.19 13.99 33.24
C THR A 116 -18.28 13.80 32.02
N SER A 117 -17.67 12.63 31.84
CA SER A 117 -16.75 12.37 30.73
C SER A 117 -16.82 10.92 30.24
N ILE A 118 -16.84 10.75 28.93
CA ILE A 118 -16.65 9.47 28.22
C ILE A 118 -15.22 9.44 27.70
N TYR A 119 -14.49 8.38 28.02
CA TYR A 119 -13.12 8.18 27.57
C TYR A 119 -13.06 7.22 26.38
N PHE A 120 -12.09 7.43 25.51
CA PHE A 120 -11.69 6.47 24.50
C PHE A 120 -10.17 6.29 24.52
N LEU A 121 -9.68 5.09 24.19
CA LEU A 121 -8.24 4.86 24.10
C LEU A 121 -7.68 5.65 22.90
N ALA A 122 -6.68 6.50 23.16
CA ALA A 122 -6.06 7.36 22.16
C ALA A 122 -5.32 6.57 21.08
N SER A 123 -4.98 5.31 21.37
CA SER A 123 -4.38 4.34 20.46
C SER A 123 -5.32 3.15 20.20
N GLY A 124 -4.88 2.24 19.32
CA GLY A 124 -5.53 0.94 19.18
C GLY A 124 -5.23 0.03 20.38
N ILE A 125 -6.16 -0.87 20.70
CA ILE A 125 -6.04 -1.82 21.83
C ILE A 125 -4.76 -2.67 21.79
N MET A 126 -4.20 -2.89 20.60
CA MET A 126 -2.93 -3.61 20.44
C MET A 126 -1.77 -2.94 21.18
N GLU A 127 -1.70 -1.61 21.16
CA GLU A 127 -0.66 -0.87 21.87
C GLU A 127 -0.78 -1.02 23.39
N ALA A 128 -2.01 -1.23 23.90
CA ALA A 128 -2.22 -1.57 25.30
C ALA A 128 -1.63 -2.96 25.62
N PHE A 129 -1.87 -3.96 24.77
CA PHE A 129 -1.27 -5.30 24.94
C PHE A 129 0.27 -5.26 24.87
N ASP A 130 0.84 -4.51 23.92
CA ASP A 130 2.30 -4.37 23.78
C ASP A 130 2.91 -3.61 24.96
N SER A 131 2.14 -2.72 25.56
CA SER A 131 2.51 -2.03 26.78
C SER A 131 2.40 -2.92 28.03
N GLY A 132 2.03 -4.19 27.92
CA GLY A 132 2.03 -5.12 29.06
C GLY A 132 0.71 -5.17 29.84
N PHE A 133 -0.40 -4.70 29.27
CA PHE A 133 -1.70 -5.11 29.78
C PHE A 133 -1.94 -6.58 29.42
N GLU A 134 -2.19 -7.42 30.43
CA GLU A 134 -2.51 -8.83 30.20
C GLU A 134 -3.82 -8.94 29.40
N ALA A 135 -3.76 -9.65 28.28
CA ALA A 135 -4.94 -10.07 27.57
C ALA A 135 -5.55 -11.28 28.30
N LEU A 136 -6.76 -11.14 28.85
CA LEU A 136 -7.49 -12.31 29.33
C LEU A 136 -7.87 -13.15 28.11
N GLN A 137 -7.36 -14.37 28.09
CA GLN A 137 -7.57 -15.31 27.00
C GLN A 137 -8.75 -16.24 27.33
N GLN A 138 -9.66 -16.40 26.39
CA GLN A 138 -10.03 -17.75 25.98
C GLN A 138 -9.43 -17.90 24.59
N PRO A 139 -8.24 -18.48 24.42
CA PRO A 139 -7.66 -18.61 23.09
C PRO A 139 -8.52 -19.63 22.35
N GLN A 140 -9.57 -19.15 21.70
CA GLN A 140 -10.26 -19.88 20.67
C GLN A 140 -9.46 -19.59 19.42
N PRO A 141 -8.60 -20.53 18.97
CA PRO A 141 -7.90 -20.34 17.71
C PRO A 141 -8.94 -20.06 16.61
N PRO A 142 -8.58 -19.33 15.55
CA PRO A 142 -9.44 -19.24 14.38
C PRO A 142 -9.99 -20.63 14.03
N THR A 143 -11.27 -20.72 13.68
CA THR A 143 -11.96 -22.00 13.44
C THR A 143 -11.16 -22.95 12.52
N TYR A 144 -10.40 -22.36 11.60
CA TYR A 144 -9.62 -23.05 10.59
C TYR A 144 -8.12 -23.15 10.91
N LEU A 145 -7.60 -22.67 12.03
CA LEU A 145 -6.15 -22.58 12.26
C LEU A 145 -5.47 -23.94 12.23
N GLU A 146 -5.91 -24.86 13.09
CA GLU A 146 -5.31 -26.20 13.21
C GLU A 146 -5.43 -26.98 11.90
N SER A 147 -6.60 -26.92 11.25
CA SER A 147 -6.82 -27.57 9.96
C SER A 147 -5.96 -26.96 8.84
N THR A 148 -5.74 -25.64 8.86
CA THR A 148 -4.87 -24.95 7.89
C THR A 148 -3.40 -25.33 8.08
N LEU A 149 -2.90 -25.35 9.34
CA LEU A 149 -1.54 -25.78 9.64
C LEU A 149 -1.31 -27.26 9.31
N TYR A 150 -2.28 -28.11 9.63
CA TYR A 150 -2.25 -29.53 9.28
C TYR A 150 -2.22 -29.74 7.76
N ASP A 151 -3.06 -29.02 7.00
CA ASP A 151 -3.08 -29.12 5.54
C ASP A 151 -1.78 -28.59 4.93
N LEU A 152 -1.24 -27.46 5.41
CA LEU A 152 0.08 -26.95 5.00
C LEU A 152 1.19 -27.97 5.25
N LYS A 153 1.24 -28.57 6.45
CA LYS A 153 2.22 -29.60 6.81
C LYS A 153 2.09 -30.84 5.94
N THR A 154 0.88 -31.34 5.76
CA THR A 154 0.58 -32.51 4.93
C THR A 154 1.01 -32.28 3.48
N LYS A 155 0.60 -31.15 2.90
CA LYS A 155 0.97 -30.76 1.53
C LYS A 155 2.47 -30.59 1.36
N PHE A 156 3.14 -29.99 2.35
CA PHE A 156 4.59 -29.87 2.33
C PHE A 156 5.23 -31.26 2.28
N LEU A 157 4.92 -32.15 3.22
CA LEU A 157 5.53 -33.48 3.28
C LEU A 157 5.24 -34.37 2.07
N GLN A 158 4.06 -34.22 1.43
CA GLN A 158 3.64 -35.03 0.29
C GLN A 158 4.23 -34.58 -1.06
N THR A 159 4.87 -33.41 -1.13
CA THR A 159 5.45 -32.88 -2.38
C THR A 159 6.92 -32.56 -2.23
N GLN A 160 7.65 -32.63 -3.35
CA GLN A 160 9.03 -32.11 -3.46
C GLN A 160 9.08 -30.71 -4.07
N ARG A 161 7.92 -30.13 -4.43
CA ARG A 161 7.83 -28.74 -4.92
C ARG A 161 8.32 -27.77 -3.85
N THR A 162 9.17 -26.84 -4.26
CA THR A 162 9.58 -25.74 -3.37
C THR A 162 8.39 -24.83 -3.11
N PHE A 163 8.16 -24.50 -1.84
CA PHE A 163 7.10 -23.58 -1.45
C PHE A 163 7.59 -22.14 -1.72
N ILE A 164 6.74 -21.34 -2.37
CA ILE A 164 6.98 -19.92 -2.62
C ILE A 164 5.77 -19.15 -2.11
N VAL A 165 5.93 -18.32 -1.08
CA VAL A 165 4.85 -17.46 -0.57
C VAL A 165 4.84 -16.14 -1.34
N ALA A 166 3.70 -15.77 -1.93
CA ALA A 166 3.52 -14.42 -2.48
C ALA A 166 3.29 -13.43 -1.34
N PHE A 167 4.30 -12.61 -1.04
CA PHE A 167 4.31 -11.72 0.11
C PHE A 167 4.20 -10.26 -0.32
N SER A 168 3.29 -9.49 0.29
CA SER A 168 3.10 -8.07 -0.03
C SER A 168 3.14 -7.15 1.19
N GLY A 169 3.47 -7.66 2.38
CA GLY A 169 3.40 -6.91 3.63
C GLY A 169 1.99 -6.57 4.12
N GLY A 170 0.93 -7.00 3.42
CA GLY A 170 -0.45 -6.82 3.87
C GLY A 170 -0.88 -7.94 4.81
N LYS A 171 -1.96 -7.72 5.58
CA LYS A 171 -2.45 -8.67 6.60
C LYS A 171 -2.58 -10.11 6.11
N ASP A 172 -3.15 -10.31 4.92
CA ASP A 172 -3.47 -11.63 4.41
C ASP A 172 -2.17 -12.37 4.01
N SER A 173 -1.23 -11.66 3.37
CA SER A 173 0.07 -12.24 3.00
C SER A 173 0.99 -12.46 4.20
N THR A 174 0.93 -11.59 5.22
CA THR A 174 1.68 -11.75 6.47
C THR A 174 1.17 -12.97 7.24
N CYS A 175 -0.15 -13.17 7.31
CA CYS A 175 -0.75 -14.34 7.92
C CYS A 175 -0.29 -15.64 7.24
N VAL A 176 -0.35 -15.71 5.91
CA VAL A 176 0.14 -16.90 5.17
C VAL A 176 1.63 -17.13 5.40
N LEU A 177 2.46 -16.09 5.33
CA LEU A 177 3.90 -16.20 5.57
C LEU A 177 4.17 -16.77 6.96
N GLN A 178 3.51 -16.24 7.99
CA GLN A 178 3.67 -16.71 9.35
C GLN A 178 3.23 -18.17 9.51
N LEU A 179 2.06 -18.56 8.98
CA LEU A 179 1.58 -19.95 9.01
C LEU A 179 2.57 -20.91 8.35
N VAL A 180 3.15 -20.54 7.20
CA VAL A 180 4.17 -21.35 6.52
C VAL A 180 5.45 -21.43 7.34
N TYR A 181 5.88 -20.32 7.95
CA TYR A 181 7.08 -20.26 8.79
C TYR A 181 6.94 -21.11 10.07
N GLU A 182 5.80 -21.01 10.75
CA GLU A 182 5.44 -21.82 11.92
C GLU A 182 5.34 -23.30 11.56
N MET A 183 4.74 -23.63 10.41
CA MET A 183 4.70 -24.99 9.90
C MET A 183 6.11 -25.55 9.71
N LEU A 184 7.04 -24.82 9.07
CA LEU A 184 8.43 -25.27 8.90
C LEU A 184 9.13 -25.53 10.24
N LEU A 185 8.85 -24.72 11.25
CA LEU A 185 9.42 -24.88 12.59
C LEU A 185 8.84 -26.07 13.35
N SER A 186 7.59 -26.43 13.08
CA SER A 186 6.94 -27.64 13.62
C SER A 186 7.46 -28.96 13.03
N LEU A 187 8.33 -28.89 12.01
CA LEU A 187 8.97 -30.05 11.38
C LEU A 187 10.31 -30.36 12.04
N GLU A 188 10.65 -31.65 12.03
CA GLU A 188 12.00 -32.11 12.38
C GLU A 188 13.04 -31.49 11.42
N PRO A 189 14.27 -31.19 11.89
CA PRO A 189 15.28 -30.51 11.06
C PRO A 189 15.55 -31.16 9.70
N ASN A 190 15.50 -32.49 9.63
CA ASN A 190 15.71 -33.28 8.41
C ASN A 190 14.52 -33.26 7.43
N GLN A 191 13.33 -32.86 7.90
CA GLN A 191 12.13 -32.72 7.07
C GLN A 191 12.00 -31.31 6.48
N ARG A 192 12.75 -30.33 7.01
CA ARG A 192 12.73 -28.95 6.53
C ARG A 192 13.44 -28.87 5.18
N ARG A 193 12.88 -28.09 4.26
CA ARG A 193 13.45 -27.82 2.94
C ARG A 193 13.38 -26.34 2.64
N GLN A 194 14.26 -25.88 1.75
CA GLN A 194 14.31 -24.50 1.33
C GLN A 194 12.93 -24.02 0.85
N THR A 195 12.46 -22.95 1.49
CA THR A 195 11.20 -22.28 1.20
C THR A 195 11.49 -20.81 0.99
N TYR A 196 10.75 -20.16 0.08
CA TYR A 196 10.93 -18.75 -0.20
C TYR A 196 9.64 -17.98 0.04
N ALA A 197 9.77 -16.70 0.34
CA ALA A 197 8.73 -15.71 0.09
C ALA A 197 9.25 -14.70 -0.94
N ILE A 198 8.40 -14.21 -1.83
CA ILE A 198 8.76 -13.18 -2.81
C ILE A 198 7.97 -11.92 -2.47
N ALA A 199 8.71 -10.84 -2.18
CA ALA A 199 8.17 -9.51 -1.95
C ALA A 199 8.43 -8.62 -3.17
N SER A 200 7.38 -8.10 -3.79
CA SER A 200 7.53 -7.16 -4.92
C SER A 200 7.65 -5.72 -4.44
N ASN A 201 8.82 -5.12 -4.61
CA ASN A 201 9.04 -3.70 -4.44
C ASN A 201 8.79 -2.97 -5.77
N THR A 202 7.70 -2.20 -5.83
CA THR A 202 7.33 -1.45 -7.05
C THR A 202 8.08 -0.15 -7.24
N LEU A 203 8.89 0.26 -6.25
CA LEU A 203 9.59 1.56 -6.19
C LEU A 203 8.68 2.80 -6.14
N VAL A 204 7.36 2.60 -5.98
CA VAL A 204 6.36 3.68 -5.88
C VAL A 204 5.32 3.44 -4.78
N GLU A 205 5.60 2.51 -3.85
CA GLU A 205 4.86 2.39 -2.59
C GLU A 205 5.11 3.64 -1.73
N ALA A 206 4.18 4.01 -0.85
CA ALA A 206 4.43 5.13 0.06
C ALA A 206 5.67 4.84 0.94
N PRO A 207 6.59 5.80 1.14
CA PRO A 207 7.85 5.61 1.86
C PRO A 207 7.71 4.88 3.20
N HIS A 208 6.76 5.29 4.04
CA HIS A 208 6.50 4.66 5.33
C HIS A 208 6.09 3.17 5.20
N ILE A 209 5.35 2.80 4.14
CA ILE A 209 5.00 1.41 3.85
C ILE A 209 6.23 0.62 3.39
N SER A 210 7.05 1.21 2.53
CA SER A 210 8.26 0.55 2.02
C SER A 210 9.27 0.27 3.14
N HIS A 211 9.45 1.22 4.07
CA HIS A 211 10.29 1.06 5.24
C HIS A 211 9.80 -0.02 6.20
N PHE A 212 8.48 -0.02 6.48
CA PHE A 212 7.85 -1.08 7.25
C PHE A 212 8.11 -2.46 6.63
N LEU A 213 7.88 -2.60 5.32
CA LEU A 213 8.09 -3.86 4.62
C LEU A 213 9.54 -4.33 4.70
N ARG A 214 10.51 -3.45 4.45
CA ARG A 214 11.95 -3.76 4.56
C ARG A 214 12.33 -4.24 5.96
N LYS A 215 11.89 -3.53 7.00
CA LYS A 215 12.13 -3.94 8.40
C LYS A 215 11.57 -5.33 8.72
N VAL A 216 10.37 -5.65 8.21
CA VAL A 216 9.77 -6.98 8.40
C VAL A 216 10.58 -8.05 7.68
N ILE A 217 10.96 -7.80 6.41
CA ILE A 217 11.81 -8.69 5.62
C ILE A 217 13.14 -8.96 6.34
N ASP A 218 13.83 -7.91 6.78
CA ASP A 218 15.11 -8.00 7.49
C ASP A 218 14.98 -8.78 8.80
N SER A 219 13.90 -8.54 9.55
CA SER A 219 13.61 -9.27 10.79
C SER A 219 13.41 -10.76 10.54
N ILE A 220 12.61 -11.13 9.53
CA ILE A 220 12.34 -12.54 9.18
C ILE A 220 13.64 -13.22 8.72
N ASN A 221 14.36 -12.60 7.78
CA ASN A 221 15.58 -13.16 7.22
C ASN A 221 16.68 -13.30 8.27
N SER A 222 16.83 -12.33 9.18
CA SER A 222 17.80 -12.40 10.26
C SER A 222 17.47 -13.51 11.25
N HIS A 223 16.20 -13.66 11.63
CA HIS A 223 15.76 -14.76 12.50
C HIS A 223 15.96 -16.13 11.82
N ALA A 224 15.63 -16.25 10.53
CA ALA A 224 15.80 -17.49 9.77
C ALA A 224 17.28 -17.91 9.70
N ARG A 225 18.19 -16.97 9.39
CA ARG A 225 19.64 -17.21 9.37
C ARG A 225 20.19 -17.61 10.73
N ALA A 226 19.84 -16.88 11.79
CA ALA A 226 20.33 -17.13 13.15
C ALA A 226 19.92 -18.51 13.69
N ASN A 227 18.78 -19.03 13.25
CA ASN A 227 18.24 -20.31 13.72
C ASN A 227 18.34 -21.44 12.69
N HIS A 228 19.12 -21.24 11.61
CA HIS A 228 19.30 -22.22 10.52
C HIS A 228 17.97 -22.75 9.94
N ILE A 229 16.97 -21.87 9.83
CA ILE A 229 15.67 -22.20 9.23
C ILE A 229 15.83 -22.01 7.72
N PRO A 230 15.52 -23.01 6.88
CA PRO A 230 15.69 -22.92 5.42
C PRO A 230 14.55 -22.10 4.79
N PHE A 231 14.50 -20.81 5.15
CA PHE A 231 13.49 -19.86 4.73
C PHE A 231 14.15 -18.53 4.38
N GLU A 232 13.76 -17.95 3.26
CA GLU A 232 14.29 -16.65 2.81
C GLU A 232 13.20 -15.83 2.13
N VAL A 233 13.08 -14.57 2.53
CA VAL A 233 12.26 -13.57 1.84
C VAL A 233 13.14 -12.84 0.83
N LEU A 234 12.78 -12.96 -0.45
CA LEU A 234 13.46 -12.36 -1.58
C LEU A 234 12.68 -11.12 -2.03
N GLU A 235 13.34 -9.96 -2.01
CA GLU A 235 12.79 -8.73 -2.58
C GLU A 235 13.10 -8.67 -4.08
N VAL A 236 12.08 -8.39 -4.90
CA VAL A 236 12.20 -8.23 -6.36
C VAL A 236 11.70 -6.86 -6.78
N SER A 237 12.39 -6.24 -7.73
CA SER A 237 12.07 -4.90 -8.23
C SER A 237 12.09 -4.85 -9.76
N PRO A 238 11.35 -3.90 -10.38
CA PRO A 238 11.39 -3.71 -11.82
C PRO A 238 12.77 -3.21 -12.27
N SER A 239 13.20 -3.67 -13.45
CA SER A 239 14.32 -3.03 -14.15
C SER A 239 13.97 -1.59 -14.56
N LEU A 240 14.97 -0.74 -14.82
CA LEU A 240 14.77 0.64 -15.31
C LEU A 240 13.87 0.71 -16.56
N LYS A 241 13.91 -0.29 -17.44
CA LYS A 241 13.02 -0.33 -18.62
C LYS A 241 11.54 -0.42 -18.25
N ASP A 242 11.23 -1.10 -17.15
CA ASP A 242 9.89 -1.39 -16.66
C ASP A 242 9.45 -0.46 -15.51
N ASP A 243 10.38 0.35 -15.00
CA ASP A 243 10.18 1.33 -13.95
C ASP A 243 9.01 2.31 -14.22
N PHE A 244 8.35 2.75 -13.15
CA PHE A 244 7.17 3.61 -13.24
C PHE A 244 7.49 4.99 -13.84
N TRP A 245 8.51 5.68 -13.34
CA TRP A 245 8.89 7.02 -13.80
C TRP A 245 9.49 6.97 -15.20
N VAL A 246 10.31 5.97 -15.48
CA VAL A 246 10.88 5.78 -16.83
C VAL A 246 9.78 5.52 -17.86
N ASN A 247 8.70 4.79 -17.53
CA ASN A 247 7.60 4.60 -18.47
C ASN A 247 6.67 5.82 -18.54
N LEU A 248 6.29 6.43 -17.41
CA LEU A 248 5.36 7.55 -17.39
C LEU A 248 5.99 8.86 -17.90
N ILE A 249 7.13 9.25 -17.36
CA ILE A 249 7.85 10.49 -17.69
C ILE A 249 8.79 10.25 -18.87
N GLY A 250 9.57 9.18 -18.77
CA GLY A 250 10.56 8.81 -19.76
C GLY A 250 9.94 8.41 -21.08
N LYS A 251 8.82 7.67 -21.13
CA LYS A 251 8.14 7.28 -22.39
C LYS A 251 6.80 7.98 -22.63
N GLY A 252 6.33 8.81 -21.71
CA GLY A 252 5.02 9.47 -21.84
C GLY A 252 3.84 8.52 -21.67
N TYR A 253 3.98 7.36 -21.03
CA TYR A 253 2.83 6.46 -20.82
C TYR A 253 1.79 7.19 -19.95
N PRO A 254 0.49 7.11 -20.30
CA PRO A 254 -0.53 7.69 -19.44
C PRO A 254 -0.60 6.94 -18.12
N SER A 255 -0.99 7.67 -17.06
CA SER A 255 -1.16 7.07 -15.74
C SER A 255 -2.21 5.94 -15.75
N PRO A 256 -2.01 4.84 -14.99
CA PRO A 256 -2.83 3.64 -15.11
C PRO A 256 -4.34 3.86 -14.90
N THR A 257 -5.16 3.18 -15.71
CA THR A 257 -6.64 3.14 -15.59
C THR A 257 -7.12 1.73 -15.29
N ARG A 258 -8.43 1.52 -15.06
CA ARG A 258 -8.96 0.16 -14.84
C ARG A 258 -8.70 -0.81 -15.99
N THR A 259 -8.70 -0.32 -17.23
CA THR A 259 -8.55 -1.10 -18.47
C THR A 259 -7.15 -1.00 -19.08
N PHE A 260 -6.29 -0.12 -18.57
CA PHE A 260 -4.92 0.06 -19.01
C PHE A 260 -3.98 0.10 -17.80
N ARG A 261 -3.72 -1.08 -17.21
CA ARG A 261 -2.93 -1.28 -15.99
C ARG A 261 -1.53 -1.79 -16.27
N TRP A 262 -0.77 -1.08 -17.11
CA TRP A 262 0.58 -1.49 -17.49
C TRP A 262 1.53 -1.64 -16.29
N CYS A 263 1.26 -0.92 -15.19
CA CYS A 263 2.07 -0.97 -13.97
C CYS A 263 2.00 -2.34 -13.26
N THR A 264 0.88 -3.06 -13.31
CA THR A 264 0.75 -4.36 -12.64
C THR A 264 1.70 -5.37 -13.26
N ASP A 265 1.69 -5.46 -14.59
CA ASP A 265 2.50 -6.42 -15.32
C ASP A 265 3.99 -6.10 -15.18
N ARG A 266 4.36 -4.82 -15.33
CA ARG A 266 5.76 -4.37 -15.31
C ARG A 266 6.38 -4.35 -13.92
N LEU A 267 5.68 -3.80 -12.93
CA LEU A 267 6.24 -3.53 -11.60
C LEU A 267 6.07 -4.70 -10.63
N LYS A 268 5.03 -5.53 -10.80
CA LYS A 268 4.73 -6.64 -9.87
C LYS A 268 4.94 -8.00 -10.50
N ILE A 269 4.30 -8.26 -11.63
CA ILE A 269 4.25 -9.61 -12.20
C ILE A 269 5.58 -9.99 -12.87
N THR A 270 6.19 -9.11 -13.66
CA THR A 270 7.43 -9.43 -14.40
C THR A 270 8.62 -9.72 -13.48
N PRO A 271 8.92 -8.92 -12.43
CA PRO A 271 10.01 -9.22 -11.51
C PRO A 271 9.77 -10.51 -10.73
N ALA A 272 8.54 -10.73 -10.24
CA ALA A 272 8.18 -11.97 -9.56
C ALA A 272 8.30 -13.18 -10.50
N LYS A 273 7.92 -13.03 -11.78
CA LYS A 273 8.08 -14.08 -12.82
C LYS A 273 9.52 -14.49 -13.01
N GLN A 274 10.42 -13.53 -13.13
CA GLN A 274 11.85 -13.81 -13.27
C GLN A 274 12.39 -14.57 -12.06
N GLN A 275 11.99 -14.18 -10.85
CA GLN A 275 12.44 -14.85 -9.64
C GLN A 275 11.88 -16.26 -9.46
N VAL A 276 10.57 -16.46 -9.74
CA VAL A 276 9.96 -17.79 -9.72
C VAL A 276 10.66 -18.72 -10.72
N ALA A 277 10.96 -18.23 -11.93
CA ALA A 277 11.66 -19.01 -12.94
C ALA A 277 13.06 -19.45 -12.48
N GLN A 278 13.81 -18.58 -11.80
CA GLN A 278 15.12 -18.95 -11.22
C GLN A 278 14.98 -20.01 -10.12
N ILE A 279 13.96 -19.89 -9.26
CA ILE A 279 13.70 -20.87 -8.20
C ILE A 279 13.29 -22.23 -8.80
N THR A 280 12.41 -22.24 -9.79
CA THR A 280 12.00 -23.49 -10.46
C THR A 280 13.13 -24.10 -11.26
N GLN A 281 14.02 -23.30 -11.87
CA GLN A 281 15.22 -23.83 -12.53
C GLN A 281 16.15 -24.53 -11.53
N LYS A 282 16.27 -23.98 -10.31
CA LYS A 282 17.09 -24.57 -9.23
C LYS A 282 16.47 -25.82 -8.61
N HIS A 283 15.15 -25.85 -8.44
CA HIS A 283 14.45 -26.88 -7.65
C HIS A 283 13.50 -27.78 -8.46
N GLY A 284 13.45 -27.62 -9.77
CA GLY A 284 12.58 -28.34 -10.70
C GLY A 284 11.15 -27.78 -10.77
N SER A 285 10.46 -27.65 -9.64
CA SER A 285 9.06 -27.18 -9.61
C SER A 285 8.70 -26.46 -8.31
N ALA A 286 7.62 -25.65 -8.36
CA ALA A 286 7.20 -24.83 -7.23
C ALA A 286 5.71 -24.95 -6.91
N LEU A 287 5.37 -24.70 -5.64
CA LEU A 287 4.01 -24.45 -5.18
C LEU A 287 3.92 -23.02 -4.68
N LEU A 288 3.23 -22.17 -5.44
CA LEU A 288 3.00 -20.76 -5.13
C LEU A 288 1.81 -20.61 -4.17
N ILE A 289 2.08 -20.13 -2.97
CA ILE A 289 1.11 -19.97 -1.89
C ILE A 289 0.61 -18.53 -1.86
N LEU A 290 -0.70 -18.36 -1.94
CA LEU A 290 -1.38 -17.08 -2.07
C LEU A 290 -2.29 -16.79 -0.88
N GLY A 291 -2.26 -15.56 -0.37
CA GLY A 291 -3.19 -15.06 0.65
C GLY A 291 -4.57 -14.64 0.12
N THR A 292 -5.07 -15.24 -0.97
CA THR A 292 -6.38 -14.87 -1.53
C THR A 292 -7.53 -15.50 -0.76
N ARG A 293 -8.60 -14.74 -0.47
CA ARG A 293 -9.76 -15.19 0.32
C ARG A 293 -11.09 -14.91 -0.36
N LYS A 294 -12.08 -15.78 -0.17
CA LYS A 294 -13.46 -15.57 -0.66
C LYS A 294 -14.12 -14.37 0.02
N ALA A 295 -13.87 -14.18 1.31
CA ALA A 295 -14.45 -13.09 2.11
C ALA A 295 -13.93 -11.67 1.76
N GLU A 296 -12.97 -11.54 0.83
CA GLU A 296 -12.39 -10.24 0.47
C GLU A 296 -13.36 -9.35 -0.34
N SER A 297 -14.06 -9.95 -1.32
CA SER A 297 -15.15 -9.30 -2.09
C SER A 297 -15.93 -10.33 -2.90
N ASN A 298 -17.17 -10.00 -3.28
CA ASN A 298 -17.99 -10.84 -4.17
C ASN A 298 -17.30 -11.14 -5.51
N ASN A 299 -16.56 -10.19 -6.06
CA ASN A 299 -15.80 -10.40 -7.30
C ASN A 299 -14.61 -11.34 -7.10
N ARG A 300 -13.89 -11.22 -5.97
CA ARG A 300 -12.82 -12.17 -5.59
C ARG A 300 -13.38 -13.58 -5.41
N LYS A 301 -14.49 -13.73 -4.69
CA LYS A 301 -15.19 -15.02 -4.50
C LYS A 301 -15.51 -15.67 -5.86
N LYS A 302 -16.22 -14.96 -6.74
CA LYS A 302 -16.53 -15.44 -8.10
C LYS A 302 -15.28 -15.77 -8.92
N SER A 303 -14.19 -15.02 -8.76
CA SER A 303 -12.93 -15.29 -9.47
C SER A 303 -12.22 -16.54 -8.94
N ILE A 304 -12.30 -16.82 -7.64
CA ILE A 304 -11.69 -17.99 -7.01
C ILE A 304 -12.49 -19.24 -7.38
N GLU A 305 -13.82 -19.18 -7.31
CA GLU A 305 -14.72 -20.31 -7.62
C GLU A 305 -14.68 -20.75 -9.08
N LYS A 306 -14.22 -19.88 -9.99
CA LYS A 306 -13.99 -20.23 -11.40
C LYS A 306 -12.71 -21.04 -11.64
N ARG A 307 -11.81 -21.14 -10.66
CA ARG A 307 -10.54 -21.87 -10.83
C ARG A 307 -10.81 -23.37 -10.82
N VAL A 308 -10.25 -24.07 -11.80
CA VAL A 308 -10.24 -25.53 -11.80
C VAL A 308 -9.17 -26.00 -10.82
N LEU A 309 -9.58 -26.77 -9.83
CA LEU A 309 -8.70 -27.37 -8.83
C LEU A 309 -8.49 -28.85 -9.18
N ASN A 310 -7.27 -29.34 -9.00
CA ASN A 310 -7.00 -30.77 -9.04
C ASN A 310 -7.43 -31.46 -7.74
N GLU A 311 -7.31 -32.79 -7.67
CA GLU A 311 -7.67 -33.60 -6.48
C GLU A 311 -6.92 -33.18 -5.20
N GLN A 312 -5.76 -32.54 -5.35
CA GLN A 312 -4.95 -32.04 -4.24
C GLN A 312 -5.29 -30.59 -3.84
N GLY A 313 -6.31 -29.98 -4.47
CA GLY A 313 -6.76 -28.62 -4.19
C GLY A 313 -5.88 -27.53 -4.79
N TYR A 314 -5.07 -27.85 -5.80
CA TYR A 314 -4.20 -26.91 -6.49
C TYR A 314 -4.80 -26.43 -7.81
N SER A 315 -4.55 -25.16 -8.17
CA SER A 315 -4.78 -24.66 -9.53
C SER A 315 -3.47 -24.49 -10.29
N GLN A 316 -3.47 -24.82 -11.57
CA GLN A 316 -2.32 -24.58 -12.46
C GLN A 316 -2.06 -23.07 -12.59
N HIS A 317 -0.80 -22.63 -12.48
CA HIS A 317 -0.47 -21.24 -12.79
C HIS A 317 -0.48 -21.01 -14.31
N HIS A 318 -1.20 -20.00 -14.78
CA HIS A 318 -1.35 -19.73 -16.21
C HIS A 318 -0.03 -19.37 -16.91
N ASP A 319 0.86 -18.64 -16.22
CA ASP A 319 2.13 -18.19 -16.79
C ASP A 319 3.33 -19.11 -16.52
N PHE A 320 3.20 -20.10 -15.63
CA PHE A 320 4.32 -20.96 -15.23
C PHE A 320 3.89 -22.44 -15.28
N PRO A 321 4.30 -23.19 -16.30
CA PRO A 321 3.96 -24.62 -16.42
C PRO A 321 4.40 -25.44 -15.20
N ASP A 322 5.57 -25.15 -14.63
CA ASP A 322 6.14 -25.90 -13.49
C ASP A 322 5.72 -25.34 -12.11
N THR A 323 4.66 -24.54 -12.07
CA THR A 323 4.14 -23.96 -10.81
C THR A 323 2.65 -24.22 -10.63
N LEU A 324 2.34 -24.79 -9.47
CA LEU A 324 0.97 -24.91 -8.98
C LEU A 324 0.68 -23.79 -7.99
N THR A 325 -0.60 -23.47 -7.78
CA THR A 325 -1.04 -22.43 -6.85
C THR A 325 -1.92 -23.03 -5.76
N TYR A 326 -1.76 -22.54 -4.54
CA TYR A 326 -2.52 -22.96 -3.37
C TYR A 326 -2.87 -21.75 -2.49
N SER A 327 -4.04 -21.76 -1.86
CA SER A 327 -4.53 -20.64 -1.03
C SER A 327 -5.01 -21.16 0.32
N PRO A 328 -4.11 -21.27 1.31
CA PRO A 328 -4.40 -21.96 2.59
C PRO A 328 -5.51 -21.27 3.39
N ILE A 329 -5.59 -19.94 3.31
CA ILE A 329 -6.56 -19.15 4.08
C ILE A 329 -7.81 -18.78 3.26
N VAL A 330 -8.12 -19.52 2.18
CA VAL A 330 -9.16 -19.14 1.21
C VAL A 330 -10.56 -18.96 1.83
N GLU A 331 -10.87 -19.75 2.86
CA GLU A 331 -12.14 -19.69 3.61
C GLU A 331 -12.10 -18.73 4.80
N TRP A 332 -10.93 -18.21 5.18
CA TRP A 332 -10.80 -17.34 6.34
C TRP A 332 -11.53 -16.01 6.11
N SER A 333 -12.25 -15.57 7.13
CA SER A 333 -12.80 -14.23 7.25
C SER A 333 -11.70 -13.19 7.55
N THR A 334 -12.04 -11.91 7.42
CA THR A 334 -11.09 -10.84 7.80
C THR A 334 -10.81 -10.85 9.31
N ASP A 335 -11.81 -11.21 10.11
CA ASP A 335 -11.68 -11.23 11.57
C ASP A 335 -10.82 -12.41 12.03
N GLU A 336 -10.89 -13.56 11.37
CA GLU A 336 -10.00 -14.70 11.66
C GLU A 336 -8.54 -14.36 11.35
N VAL A 337 -8.26 -13.66 10.23
CA VAL A 337 -6.90 -13.20 9.91
C VAL A 337 -6.38 -12.26 11.00
N TRP A 338 -7.20 -11.29 11.42
CA TRP A 338 -6.78 -10.36 12.47
C TRP A 338 -6.67 -11.00 13.84
N ALA A 339 -7.59 -11.92 14.19
CA ALA A 339 -7.54 -12.68 15.43
C ALA A 339 -6.21 -13.44 15.52
N TYR A 340 -5.84 -14.17 14.46
CA TYR A 340 -4.55 -14.85 14.37
C TYR A 340 -3.37 -13.90 14.55
N LEU A 341 -3.28 -12.84 13.73
CA LEU A 341 -2.17 -11.88 13.82
C LEU A 341 -2.10 -11.13 15.15
N SER A 342 -3.22 -10.98 15.87
CA SER A 342 -3.25 -10.31 17.18
C SER A 342 -2.84 -11.24 18.33
N THR A 343 -3.06 -12.55 18.20
CA THR A 343 -2.86 -13.53 19.28
C THR A 343 -1.60 -14.36 19.12
N HIS A 344 -1.14 -14.55 17.88
CA HIS A 344 0.03 -15.36 17.55
C HIS A 344 1.18 -14.42 17.24
N LYS A 345 2.00 -14.15 18.25
CA LYS A 345 3.21 -13.35 18.06
C LYS A 345 4.17 -14.11 17.14
N PRO A 346 4.72 -13.43 16.11
CA PRO A 346 5.71 -14.06 15.27
C PRO A 346 7.01 -14.30 16.04
N LEU A 347 7.82 -15.24 15.55
CA LEU A 347 9.09 -15.61 16.19
C LEU A 347 10.23 -14.66 15.85
N TRP A 348 10.09 -13.89 14.77
CA TRP A 348 11.04 -12.84 14.43
C TRP A 348 10.79 -11.58 15.27
N SER A 349 11.81 -10.71 15.36
CA SER A 349 11.83 -9.57 16.31
C SER A 349 10.70 -8.54 16.18
N LYS A 350 10.09 -8.43 15.00
CA LYS A 350 9.01 -7.49 14.71
C LYS A 350 7.64 -8.16 14.85
N ASP A 351 6.86 -7.73 15.82
CA ASP A 351 5.46 -8.10 15.93
C ASP A 351 4.59 -7.42 14.85
N HIS A 352 3.27 -7.61 14.96
CA HIS A 352 2.29 -7.07 14.01
C HIS A 352 1.76 -5.69 14.41
N SER A 353 2.25 -5.06 15.48
CA SER A 353 1.74 -3.78 16.00
C SER A 353 1.80 -2.67 14.94
N GLU A 354 2.93 -2.57 14.22
CA GLU A 354 3.13 -1.60 13.14
C GLU A 354 2.15 -1.87 11.98
N LEU A 355 1.90 -3.13 11.64
CA LEU A 355 0.90 -3.52 10.64
C LEU A 355 -0.52 -3.08 11.06
N PHE A 356 -0.91 -3.32 12.32
CA PHE A 356 -2.20 -2.87 12.85
C PHE A 356 -2.32 -1.35 12.82
N SER A 357 -1.26 -0.64 13.23
CA SER A 357 -1.19 0.83 13.18
C SER A 357 -1.39 1.36 11.76
N LEU A 358 -0.72 0.78 10.76
CA LEU A 358 -0.88 1.16 9.36
C LEU A 358 -2.33 0.99 8.88
N TYR A 359 -2.97 -0.15 9.15
CA TYR A 359 -4.37 -0.37 8.77
C TYR A 359 -5.35 0.55 9.53
N SER A 360 -5.05 0.87 10.79
CA SER A 360 -5.84 1.79 11.60
C SER A 360 -5.83 3.20 11.00
N LYS A 361 -4.64 3.74 10.71
CA LYS A 361 -4.46 5.06 10.08
C LYS A 361 -5.02 5.12 8.66
N ALA A 362 -4.74 4.10 7.85
CA ALA A 362 -5.21 4.00 6.46
C ALA A 362 -6.73 3.91 6.31
N SER A 363 -7.47 3.58 7.38
CA SER A 363 -8.93 3.45 7.32
C SER A 363 -9.68 4.76 7.54
N GLY A 364 -9.01 5.83 7.99
CA GLY A 364 -9.59 7.17 8.16
C GLY A 364 -10.96 7.18 8.88
N GLU A 365 -11.88 8.01 8.37
CA GLU A 365 -13.26 8.14 8.88
C GLU A 365 -14.24 7.07 8.33
N GLU A 366 -13.87 6.28 7.32
CA GLU A 366 -14.74 5.27 6.68
C GLU A 366 -14.99 4.03 7.53
N CYS A 367 -14.37 3.96 8.71
CA CYS A 367 -14.66 2.94 9.71
C CYS A 367 -16.00 3.24 10.43
N GLN A 368 -17.10 3.27 9.67
CA GLN A 368 -18.43 3.51 10.18
C GLN A 368 -19.04 2.22 10.78
N PHE A 369 -19.44 2.35 12.04
CA PHE A 369 -20.44 1.60 12.82
C PHE A 369 -20.83 0.19 12.36
N ILE A 370 -20.48 -0.78 13.20
CA ILE A 370 -21.05 -2.12 13.23
C ILE A 370 -22.50 -1.96 13.71
N THR A 371 -23.44 -1.90 12.78
CA THR A 371 -24.87 -2.14 13.08
C THR A 371 -25.44 -3.28 12.26
N ASP A 372 -24.66 -3.89 11.37
CA ASP A 372 -25.15 -4.95 10.51
C ASP A 372 -24.05 -5.98 10.23
N LEU A 373 -24.37 -7.27 10.42
CA LEU A 373 -23.52 -8.45 10.14
C LEU A 373 -23.04 -8.51 8.67
N SER A 374 -23.50 -7.60 7.82
CA SER A 374 -23.25 -7.54 6.39
C SER A 374 -22.14 -6.57 5.94
N GLN A 375 -21.53 -5.77 6.84
CA GLN A 375 -20.47 -4.80 6.46
C GLN A 375 -19.13 -4.94 7.22
N LYS A 376 -18.05 -4.56 6.53
CA LYS A 376 -16.67 -5.07 6.68
C LYS A 376 -15.91 -4.50 7.88
N SER A 377 -15.15 -5.35 8.58
CA SER A 377 -14.26 -4.93 9.67
C SER A 377 -13.12 -4.01 9.21
N CYS A 378 -12.52 -3.30 10.18
CA CYS A 378 -11.32 -2.48 9.99
C CYS A 378 -10.21 -3.38 9.43
N GLY A 379 -9.87 -3.20 8.15
CA GLY A 379 -9.11 -4.20 7.37
C GLY A 379 -9.52 -4.29 5.90
N GLY A 380 -10.57 -3.55 5.49
CA GLY A 380 -10.92 -3.33 4.09
C GLY A 380 -10.03 -2.34 3.35
N SER A 381 -9.39 -1.41 4.08
CA SER A 381 -8.47 -0.43 3.50
C SER A 381 -7.25 -1.13 2.91
N ARG A 382 -6.79 -0.67 1.74
CA ARG A 382 -5.60 -1.19 1.07
C ARG A 382 -4.66 -0.02 0.83
N PHE A 383 -3.54 -0.02 1.53
CA PHE A 383 -2.42 0.81 1.16
C PHE A 383 -1.66 0.16 -0.01
N GLY A 384 -1.15 0.98 -0.90
CA GLY A 384 -0.40 0.58 -2.07
C GLY A 384 0.37 1.76 -2.64
N CYS A 385 0.68 1.70 -3.93
CA CYS A 385 1.42 2.76 -4.63
C CYS A 385 0.78 4.14 -4.41
N TRP A 386 1.52 5.11 -3.88
CA TRP A 386 1.00 6.45 -3.56
C TRP A 386 0.58 7.23 -4.81
N VAL A 387 1.10 6.84 -5.99
CA VAL A 387 0.80 7.43 -7.30
C VAL A 387 -0.36 6.73 -8.03
N CYS A 388 -1.14 5.88 -7.35
CA CYS A 388 -2.17 5.06 -8.01
C CYS A 388 -3.36 5.90 -8.52
N THR A 389 -3.51 5.98 -9.84
CA THR A 389 -4.58 6.72 -10.52
C THR A 389 -5.79 5.86 -10.96
N VAL A 390 -5.81 4.59 -10.56
CA VAL A 390 -6.90 3.65 -10.91
C VAL A 390 -8.18 3.93 -10.10
N VAL A 391 -8.00 4.40 -8.85
CA VAL A 391 -9.08 4.79 -7.94
C VAL A 391 -9.45 6.26 -8.12
N SER A 392 -10.62 6.68 -7.62
CA SER A 392 -11.02 8.10 -7.63
C SER A 392 -10.00 8.92 -6.84
N GLU A 393 -9.82 8.53 -5.59
CA GLU A 393 -9.01 9.18 -4.56
C GLU A 393 -8.23 8.10 -3.83
N ASP A 394 -7.05 8.46 -3.30
CA ASP A 394 -6.30 7.59 -2.41
C ASP A 394 -6.73 7.80 -0.96
N LYS A 395 -7.80 7.11 -0.57
CA LYS A 395 -8.34 7.20 0.79
C LYS A 395 -7.35 6.73 1.86
N SER A 396 -6.41 5.85 1.49
CA SER A 396 -5.38 5.39 2.43
C SER A 396 -4.40 6.52 2.71
N LEU A 397 -3.90 7.18 1.66
CA LEU A 397 -2.99 8.31 1.78
C LEU A 397 -3.65 9.49 2.52
N GLN A 398 -4.91 9.78 2.19
CA GLN A 398 -5.72 10.77 2.92
C GLN A 398 -5.92 10.40 4.39
N GLY A 399 -6.13 9.11 4.69
CA GLY A 399 -6.24 8.60 6.06
C GLY A 399 -4.95 8.80 6.88
N PHE A 400 -3.78 8.58 6.28
CA PHE A 400 -2.49 8.88 6.91
C PHE A 400 -2.33 10.37 7.18
N ILE A 401 -2.64 11.24 6.20
CA ILE A 401 -2.59 12.70 6.35
C ILE A 401 -3.51 13.16 7.49
N ALA A 402 -4.76 12.68 7.51
CA ALA A 402 -5.73 13.00 8.56
C ALA A 402 -5.31 12.48 9.95
N SER A 403 -4.48 11.44 9.99
CA SER A 403 -3.89 10.88 11.21
C SER A 403 -2.61 11.61 11.66
N GLY A 404 -2.26 12.73 11.03
CA GLY A 404 -1.13 13.59 11.40
C GLY A 404 0.13 13.42 10.52
N GLU A 405 0.11 12.56 9.51
CA GLU A 405 1.24 12.39 8.58
C GLU A 405 1.20 13.44 7.46
N GLU A 406 1.24 14.72 7.84
CA GLU A 406 1.07 15.85 6.92
C GLU A 406 2.14 15.93 5.83
N HIS A 407 3.34 15.40 6.11
CA HIS A 407 4.43 15.29 5.15
C HIS A 407 4.01 14.57 3.85
N LEU A 408 2.97 13.73 3.86
CA LEU A 408 2.46 13.02 2.69
C LEU A 408 1.58 13.87 1.75
N LYS A 409 1.23 15.11 2.13
CA LYS A 409 0.38 16.01 1.30
C LYS A 409 0.92 16.23 -0.13
N PRO A 410 2.22 16.50 -0.36
CA PRO A 410 2.76 16.71 -1.70
C PRO A 410 2.60 15.49 -2.62
N LEU A 411 2.67 14.27 -2.07
CA LEU A 411 2.48 13.03 -2.83
C LEU A 411 1.03 12.90 -3.30
N ASN A 412 0.07 13.21 -2.42
CA ASN A 412 -1.35 13.18 -2.77
C ASN A 412 -1.70 14.22 -3.85
N GLU A 413 -1.19 15.44 -3.70
CA GLU A 413 -1.38 16.52 -4.68
C GLU A 413 -0.78 16.18 -6.05
N PHE A 414 0.44 15.63 -6.09
CA PHE A 414 1.07 15.18 -7.33
C PHE A 414 0.27 14.06 -8.00
N ARG A 415 -0.22 13.09 -7.22
CA ARG A 415 -1.06 12.00 -7.71
C ARG A 415 -2.33 12.53 -8.35
N ASP A 416 -2.99 13.50 -7.72
CA ASP A 416 -4.23 14.10 -8.22
C ASP A 416 -3.98 14.91 -9.49
N TYR A 417 -2.86 15.65 -9.55
CA TYR A 417 -2.40 16.33 -10.75
C TYR A 417 -2.20 15.35 -11.93
N ILE A 418 -1.45 14.26 -11.75
CA ILE A 418 -1.18 13.28 -12.82
C ILE A 418 -2.45 12.59 -13.30
N LYS A 419 -3.40 12.39 -12.39
CA LYS A 419 -4.70 11.86 -12.75
C LYS A 419 -5.51 12.85 -13.60
N ALA A 420 -5.56 14.11 -13.20
CA ALA A 420 -6.26 15.15 -13.96
C ALA A 420 -5.63 15.36 -15.34
N LEU A 421 -4.29 15.46 -15.40
CA LEU A 421 -3.54 15.64 -16.65
C LEU A 421 -3.74 14.49 -17.64
N ARG A 422 -3.98 13.26 -17.16
CA ARG A 422 -4.30 12.13 -18.04
C ARG A 422 -5.58 12.37 -18.85
N GLU A 423 -6.59 13.00 -18.24
CA GLU A 423 -7.90 13.24 -18.87
C GLU A 423 -7.90 14.47 -19.79
N ASP A 424 -6.89 15.34 -19.68
CA ASP A 424 -6.70 16.48 -20.57
C ASP A 424 -6.22 16.02 -21.96
N SER A 425 -7.08 16.18 -22.97
CA SER A 425 -6.78 15.81 -24.35
C SER A 425 -5.69 16.69 -24.98
N SER A 426 -5.52 17.93 -24.51
CA SER A 426 -4.47 18.84 -24.98
C SER A 426 -3.09 18.39 -24.52
N ALA A 427 -3.01 17.66 -23.40
CA ALA A 427 -1.77 17.10 -22.87
C ALA A 427 -1.33 15.79 -23.55
N ARG A 428 -2.11 15.29 -24.53
CA ARG A 428 -1.97 13.92 -25.07
C ARG A 428 -1.87 13.91 -26.59
N ALA A 429 -1.01 13.02 -27.09
CA ALA A 429 -0.89 12.76 -28.52
C ALA A 429 -2.14 12.07 -29.08
N ASP A 430 -2.41 12.25 -30.37
CA ASP A 430 -3.51 11.65 -31.12
C ASP A 430 -3.14 10.32 -31.81
N TYR A 431 -1.91 9.85 -31.63
CA TYR A 431 -1.42 8.55 -32.08
C TYR A 431 -0.78 7.76 -30.91
N LYS A 432 -0.73 6.45 -31.03
CA LYS A 432 -0.08 5.55 -30.08
C LYS A 432 1.44 5.54 -30.31
N ARG A 433 2.21 5.12 -29.32
CA ARG A 433 3.67 4.97 -29.45
C ARG A 433 4.15 4.04 -30.58
N ASN A 434 3.30 3.14 -31.07
CA ASN A 434 3.59 2.31 -32.24
C ASN A 434 3.23 2.98 -33.58
N GLY A 435 2.91 4.27 -33.58
CA GLY A 435 2.59 5.06 -34.77
C GLY A 435 1.14 4.96 -35.25
N MET A 436 0.30 4.11 -34.64
CA MET A 436 -1.10 3.97 -35.04
C MET A 436 -1.96 5.13 -34.52
N ALA A 437 -2.83 5.70 -35.36
CA ALA A 437 -3.80 6.70 -34.94
C ALA A 437 -4.66 6.20 -33.76
N ALA A 438 -4.79 7.01 -32.72
CA ALA A 438 -5.46 6.64 -31.48
C ALA A 438 -7.00 6.86 -31.56
N TYR A 439 -7.45 7.68 -32.53
CA TYR A 439 -8.84 8.09 -32.75
C TYR A 439 -9.83 6.94 -32.99
N LYS A 440 -9.40 5.82 -33.60
CA LYS A 440 -10.28 4.68 -33.92
C LYS A 440 -10.85 3.92 -32.70
N VAL A 441 -10.44 4.26 -31.47
CA VAL A 441 -10.82 3.53 -30.25
C VAL A 441 -11.23 4.46 -29.09
N GLY A 442 -11.37 5.77 -29.31
CA GLY A 442 -11.66 6.72 -28.23
C GLY A 442 -10.60 6.76 -27.12
N ARG A 443 -9.33 6.47 -27.45
CA ARG A 443 -8.21 6.46 -26.50
C ARG A 443 -7.14 7.44 -26.93
N LEU A 444 -6.66 8.27 -26.01
CA LEU A 444 -5.56 9.21 -26.24
C LEU A 444 -4.19 8.51 -26.20
N GLY A 445 -3.23 9.02 -26.96
CA GLY A 445 -1.83 8.57 -27.08
C GLY A 445 -0.95 8.89 -25.86
N PRO A 446 0.38 8.83 -25.94
CA PRO A 446 1.26 9.23 -24.83
C PRO A 446 1.15 10.73 -24.48
N PHE A 447 1.70 11.13 -23.33
CA PHE A 447 1.91 12.53 -22.97
C PHE A 447 2.86 13.21 -23.97
N LEU A 448 2.56 14.47 -24.30
CA LEU A 448 3.40 15.31 -25.18
C LEU A 448 4.77 15.57 -24.54
N SER A 449 5.78 15.86 -25.37
CA SER A 449 7.17 16.11 -24.95
C SER A 449 7.28 17.19 -23.87
N HIS A 450 6.67 18.37 -24.09
CA HIS A 450 6.67 19.46 -23.11
C HIS A 450 5.94 19.07 -21.80
N LYS A 451 4.84 18.30 -21.89
CA LYS A 451 4.14 17.80 -20.70
C LYS A 451 4.97 16.80 -19.91
N ARG A 452 5.80 15.99 -20.56
CA ARG A 452 6.76 15.10 -19.86
C ARG A 452 7.79 15.90 -19.05
N LYS A 453 8.30 17.02 -19.60
CA LYS A 453 9.15 17.96 -18.86
C LYS A 453 8.40 18.57 -17.66
N GLU A 454 7.16 19.02 -17.87
CA GLU A 454 6.30 19.58 -16.82
C GLU A 454 6.06 18.58 -15.67
N ILE A 455 5.73 17.32 -16.01
CA ILE A 455 5.51 16.25 -15.03
C ILE A 455 6.77 16.03 -14.18
N LEU A 456 7.96 15.94 -14.82
CA LEU A 456 9.22 15.74 -14.09
C LEU A 456 9.49 16.91 -13.13
N HIS A 457 9.30 18.14 -13.61
CA HIS A 457 9.50 19.32 -12.77
C HIS A 457 8.56 19.31 -11.55
N LYS A 458 7.28 18.97 -11.75
CA LYS A 458 6.31 18.85 -10.65
C LYS A 458 6.65 17.71 -9.68
N LEU A 459 7.17 16.58 -10.18
CA LEU A 459 7.61 15.47 -9.31
C LEU A 459 8.78 15.91 -8.43
N LEU A 460 9.77 16.58 -9.01
CA LEU A 460 10.93 17.10 -8.29
C LEU A 460 10.54 18.17 -7.25
N LYS A 461 9.55 19.01 -7.55
CA LYS A 461 8.99 19.96 -6.59
C LYS A 461 8.21 19.28 -5.46
N ALA A 462 7.45 18.23 -5.77
CA ALA A 462 6.78 17.42 -4.76
C ALA A 462 7.79 16.68 -3.86
N GLU A 463 8.89 16.18 -4.43
CA GLU A 463 10.02 15.59 -3.70
C GLU A 463 10.68 16.61 -2.76
N GLU A 464 11.02 17.80 -3.25
CA GLU A 464 11.59 18.88 -2.42
C GLU A 464 10.69 19.22 -1.21
N ALA A 465 9.38 19.39 -1.45
CA ALA A 465 8.41 19.65 -0.38
C ALA A 465 8.27 18.45 0.58
N PHE A 466 8.33 17.23 0.06
CA PHE A 466 8.27 16.01 0.87
C PHE A 466 9.49 15.87 1.78
N MET A 467 10.70 16.08 1.25
CA MET A 467 11.96 16.03 1.99
C MET A 467 12.05 17.11 3.07
N GLN A 468 11.56 18.33 2.79
CA GLN A 468 11.49 19.40 3.79
C GLN A 468 10.64 19.03 5.02
N ASN A 469 9.69 18.09 4.86
CA ASN A 469 8.84 17.60 5.92
C ASN A 469 9.30 16.22 6.48
N GLY A 470 10.58 15.86 6.30
CA GLY A 470 11.16 14.62 6.83
C GLY A 470 10.96 13.39 5.95
N GLY A 471 10.53 13.58 4.70
CA GLY A 471 10.48 12.55 3.68
C GLY A 471 11.84 12.19 3.08
N GLU A 472 11.80 11.35 2.05
CA GLU A 472 12.96 10.88 1.28
C GLU A 472 12.80 11.19 -0.21
N GLU A 473 13.81 10.81 -1.01
CA GLU A 473 13.76 10.97 -2.46
C GLU A 473 12.65 10.10 -3.09
N LEU A 474 11.85 10.68 -3.99
CA LEU A 474 10.76 10.01 -4.71
C LEU A 474 11.22 9.43 -6.05
N ILE A 475 12.31 9.97 -6.60
CA ILE A 475 12.95 9.51 -7.83
C ILE A 475 14.48 9.49 -7.64
N SER A 476 15.11 8.39 -8.07
CA SER A 476 16.55 8.22 -8.04
C SER A 476 17.25 8.89 -9.21
N ASP A 477 18.53 9.24 -9.04
CA ASP A 477 19.36 9.79 -10.11
C ASP A 477 19.46 8.84 -11.31
N GLU A 478 19.49 7.52 -11.08
CA GLU A 478 19.49 6.49 -12.14
C GLU A 478 18.21 6.53 -12.99
N GLN A 479 17.04 6.72 -12.36
CA GLN A 479 15.77 6.88 -13.07
C GLN A 479 15.77 8.19 -13.90
N ILE A 480 16.31 9.29 -13.36
CA ILE A 480 16.41 10.56 -14.10
C ILE A 480 17.34 10.43 -15.30
N LEU A 481 18.48 9.76 -15.16
CA LEU A 481 19.39 9.47 -16.27
C LEU A 481 18.74 8.59 -17.34
N ALA A 482 17.98 7.56 -16.94
CA ALA A 482 17.23 6.72 -17.88
C ALA A 482 16.12 7.50 -18.61
N ILE A 483 15.44 8.42 -17.92
CA ILE A 483 14.49 9.36 -18.53
C ILE A 483 15.22 10.21 -19.58
N GLN A 484 16.37 10.79 -19.21
CA GLN A 484 17.18 11.61 -20.11
C GLN A 484 17.62 10.82 -21.35
N GLU A 485 18.04 9.57 -21.20
CA GLU A 485 18.47 8.73 -22.33
C GLU A 485 17.32 8.47 -23.32
N ILE A 486 16.08 8.33 -22.83
CA ILE A 486 14.92 8.22 -23.72
C ILE A 486 14.66 9.55 -24.42
N TRP A 487 14.71 10.65 -23.68
CA TRP A 487 14.49 12.01 -24.15
C TRP A 487 15.52 12.41 -25.22
N ASP A 488 16.80 12.07 -25.02
CA ASP A 488 17.91 12.21 -25.97
C ASP A 488 17.67 11.50 -27.30
N ARG A 489 16.95 10.38 -27.29
CA ARG A 489 16.58 9.63 -28.50
C ARG A 489 15.30 10.13 -29.14
N GLU A 490 14.45 10.84 -28.41
CA GLU A 490 13.12 11.22 -28.87
C GLU A 490 13.00 12.70 -29.25
N PHE A 491 13.36 13.64 -28.37
CA PHE A 491 13.06 15.06 -28.60
C PHE A 491 13.96 16.07 -27.87
N ASP A 492 14.65 15.69 -26.79
CA ASP A 492 15.33 16.65 -25.91
C ASP A 492 16.85 16.51 -26.01
N PHE A 493 17.49 17.60 -26.44
CA PHE A 493 18.92 17.66 -26.70
C PHE A 493 19.68 18.45 -25.63
N ASN A 494 18.96 19.23 -24.81
CA ASN A 494 19.52 20.13 -23.80
C ASN A 494 19.77 19.47 -22.44
N LYS A 495 19.61 18.16 -22.37
CA LYS A 495 19.64 17.43 -21.11
C LYS A 495 18.62 17.99 -20.11
N SER A 496 17.39 18.27 -20.57
CA SER A 496 16.36 18.95 -19.77
C SER A 496 16.06 18.21 -18.47
N ALA A 497 16.01 16.88 -18.46
CA ALA A 497 15.77 16.11 -17.24
C ALA A 497 16.89 16.33 -16.20
N ILE A 498 18.14 16.38 -16.68
CA ILE A 498 19.30 16.66 -15.84
C ILE A 498 19.30 18.11 -15.34
N SER A 499 18.95 19.07 -16.20
CA SER A 499 18.82 20.48 -15.79
C SER A 499 17.78 20.68 -14.70
N LEU A 500 16.58 20.13 -14.89
CA LEU A 500 15.47 20.23 -13.93
C LEU A 500 15.84 19.63 -12.57
N ALA A 501 16.56 18.51 -12.56
CA ALA A 501 17.03 17.91 -11.32
C ALA A 501 18.09 18.79 -10.62
N LYS A 502 19.03 19.38 -11.38
CA LYS A 502 20.02 20.32 -10.83
C LYS A 502 19.38 21.56 -10.21
N GLU A 503 18.27 22.05 -10.76
CA GLU A 503 17.53 23.19 -10.23
C GLU A 503 17.01 22.96 -8.80
N VAL A 504 16.64 21.72 -8.46
CA VAL A 504 16.21 21.34 -7.10
C VAL A 504 17.37 20.76 -6.26
N GLY A 505 18.62 20.97 -6.70
CA GLY A 505 19.80 20.54 -5.95
C GLY A 505 20.17 19.06 -6.07
N ARG A 506 19.58 18.31 -7.01
CA ARG A 506 19.98 16.93 -7.36
C ARG A 506 21.17 16.92 -8.33
N MET A 507 21.81 15.76 -8.51
CA MET A 507 22.90 15.55 -9.50
C MET A 507 24.02 16.62 -9.45
N LYS A 508 24.59 16.83 -8.26
CA LYS A 508 25.55 17.91 -7.96
C LYS A 508 26.91 17.78 -8.68
N GLU A 509 27.24 16.63 -9.27
CA GLU A 509 28.44 16.44 -10.08
C GLU A 509 28.14 16.37 -11.58
N LYS A 510 28.08 17.53 -12.22
CA LYS A 510 28.51 17.83 -13.60
C LYS A 510 28.22 19.30 -13.89
N GLU A 511 29.17 20.00 -14.49
CA GLU A 511 29.12 21.45 -14.70
C GLU A 511 27.77 21.96 -15.23
N ARG A 512 27.37 23.15 -14.78
CA ARG A 512 26.27 23.92 -15.37
C ARG A 512 26.56 24.08 -16.85
N LEU A 513 25.69 23.56 -17.71
CA LEU A 513 25.69 23.87 -19.14
C LEU A 513 25.40 25.37 -19.28
N LYS A 514 26.43 26.20 -19.41
CA LYS A 514 26.27 27.60 -19.82
C LYS A 514 25.74 27.60 -21.25
N SER A 515 24.69 28.38 -21.52
CA SER A 515 24.24 28.61 -22.90
C SER A 515 25.43 29.09 -23.74
N LYS A 516 25.63 28.44 -24.89
CA LYS A 516 26.75 28.74 -25.81
C LYS A 516 26.40 29.87 -26.80
N VAL A 517 25.16 30.36 -26.77
CA VAL A 517 24.66 31.37 -27.70
C VAL A 517 24.79 32.75 -27.06
N LEU A 518 25.63 33.61 -27.63
CA LEU A 518 26.03 34.92 -27.08
C LEU A 518 24.96 36.02 -27.27
N HIS A 519 24.06 35.88 -28.25
CA HIS A 519 23.05 36.90 -28.60
C HIS A 519 21.67 36.25 -28.76
N LYS A 520 21.00 35.96 -27.64
CA LYS A 520 19.67 35.33 -27.62
C LYS A 520 18.58 36.18 -28.25
N GLU A 521 18.71 37.51 -28.16
CA GLU A 521 17.80 38.49 -28.75
C GLU A 521 17.62 38.31 -30.27
N LEU A 522 18.66 37.84 -30.97
CA LEU A 522 18.60 37.56 -32.41
C LEU A 522 17.74 36.33 -32.72
N LEU A 523 17.61 35.40 -31.78
CA LEU A 523 16.76 34.22 -31.96
C LEU A 523 15.28 34.56 -31.82
N GLU A 524 14.94 35.58 -31.04
CA GLU A 524 13.57 36.11 -30.96
C GLU A 524 13.17 36.74 -32.29
N GLN A 525 14.06 37.53 -32.91
CA GLN A 525 13.83 38.12 -34.23
C GLN A 525 13.64 37.05 -35.33
N VAL A 526 14.52 36.03 -35.36
CA VAL A 526 14.41 34.94 -36.35
C VAL A 526 13.18 34.06 -36.08
N SER A 527 12.76 33.94 -34.82
CA SER A 527 11.56 33.20 -34.43
C SER A 527 10.29 33.85 -34.98
N GLU A 528 10.18 35.18 -34.88
CA GLU A 528 9.05 35.96 -35.40
C GLU A 528 8.90 35.80 -36.92
N ASP A 529 10.02 35.82 -37.67
CA ASP A 529 10.01 35.70 -39.13
C ASP A 529 9.73 34.28 -39.65
N SER A 530 10.08 33.24 -38.89
CA SER A 530 10.05 31.84 -39.34
C SER A 530 8.93 31.00 -38.72
N GLY A 531 8.21 31.52 -37.71
CA GLY A 531 7.17 30.78 -36.97
C GLY A 531 7.71 29.58 -36.19
N ILE A 532 9.02 29.55 -35.91
CA ILE A 532 9.70 28.52 -35.11
C ILE A 532 10.04 29.13 -33.76
N GLU A 533 9.64 28.50 -32.64
CA GLU A 533 9.94 28.98 -31.29
C GLU A 533 11.44 29.27 -31.09
N SER A 534 11.78 30.46 -30.55
CA SER A 534 13.16 30.91 -30.35
C SER A 534 13.99 29.93 -29.51
N GLN A 535 13.33 29.26 -28.56
CA GLN A 535 13.92 28.24 -27.71
C GLN A 535 14.41 27.02 -28.53
N LEU A 536 13.65 26.64 -29.57
CA LEU A 536 13.96 25.53 -30.46
C LEU A 536 15.12 25.87 -31.43
N LEU A 537 15.26 27.15 -31.79
CA LEU A 537 16.41 27.67 -32.54
C LEU A 537 17.68 27.71 -31.68
N GLU A 538 17.59 28.19 -30.43
CA GLU A 538 18.72 28.18 -29.49
C GLU A 538 19.23 26.74 -29.27
N GLU A 539 18.29 25.80 -29.14
CA GLU A 539 18.49 24.36 -29.03
C GLU A 539 19.27 23.78 -30.21
N LEU A 540 18.81 24.06 -31.43
CA LEU A 540 19.44 23.53 -32.63
C LEU A 540 20.87 24.05 -32.79
N ILE A 541 21.10 25.33 -32.50
CA ILE A 541 22.41 25.98 -32.62
C ILE A 541 23.38 25.42 -31.59
N SER A 542 22.98 25.36 -30.31
CA SER A 542 23.82 24.84 -29.23
C SER A 542 24.24 23.39 -29.50
N THR A 543 23.30 22.57 -29.96
CA THR A 543 23.56 21.16 -30.30
C THR A 543 24.48 21.03 -31.52
N SER A 544 24.30 21.89 -32.53
CA SER A 544 25.16 21.88 -33.72
C SER A 544 26.61 22.27 -33.39
N ILE A 545 26.79 23.24 -32.49
CA ILE A 545 28.10 23.63 -31.96
C ILE A 545 28.75 22.43 -31.24
N ASP A 546 28.01 21.71 -30.42
CA ASP A 546 28.52 20.54 -29.68
C ASP A 546 28.92 19.39 -30.59
N ILE A 547 28.11 19.11 -31.60
CA ILE A 547 28.43 18.09 -32.61
C ILE A 547 29.70 18.50 -33.36
N CYS A 548 29.81 19.75 -33.79
CA CYS A 548 31.00 20.23 -34.51
C CYS A 548 32.27 20.15 -33.65
N ASN A 549 32.16 20.48 -32.36
CA ASN A 549 33.29 20.46 -31.45
C ASN A 549 33.76 19.05 -31.07
N ASN A 550 32.86 18.07 -31.04
CA ASN A 550 33.17 16.71 -30.58
C ASN A 550 33.36 15.68 -31.72
N THR A 551 33.04 16.02 -32.97
CA THR A 551 33.12 15.07 -34.08
C THR A 551 34.45 15.20 -34.83
N SER A 552 35.28 14.14 -34.83
CA SER A 552 36.52 14.12 -35.62
C SER A 552 36.24 14.18 -37.12
N LEU A 553 36.99 15.02 -37.85
CA LEU A 553 36.85 15.30 -39.29
C LEU A 553 36.97 14.08 -40.24
N ARG A 554 37.28 12.88 -39.74
CA ARG A 554 37.53 11.66 -40.53
C ARG A 554 36.80 10.40 -40.03
N GLY A 555 35.67 10.55 -39.34
CA GLY A 555 34.84 9.41 -38.89
C GLY A 555 33.75 9.00 -39.89
N ARG A 556 33.24 7.75 -39.79
CA ARG A 556 32.12 7.20 -40.60
C ARG A 556 30.78 7.97 -40.47
N ASN A 557 30.71 9.01 -39.65
CA ASN A 557 29.50 9.78 -39.38
C ASN A 557 29.84 11.28 -39.16
N PRO A 558 30.07 12.05 -40.24
CA PRO A 558 30.52 13.44 -40.14
C PRO A 558 29.48 14.35 -39.48
N ALA A 559 29.93 15.48 -38.91
CA ALA A 559 29.09 16.42 -38.17
C ALA A 559 27.84 16.85 -38.96
N SER A 560 27.97 17.07 -40.26
CA SER A 560 26.85 17.44 -41.15
C SER A 560 25.75 16.37 -41.23
N VAL A 561 26.12 15.08 -41.24
CA VAL A 561 25.15 13.97 -41.25
C VAL A 561 24.45 13.86 -39.89
N GLN A 562 25.18 14.12 -38.80
CA GLN A 562 24.61 14.12 -37.45
C GLN A 562 23.66 15.31 -37.24
N ILE A 563 24.02 16.51 -37.70
CA ILE A 563 23.18 17.71 -37.67
C ILE A 563 21.93 17.52 -38.54
N LYS A 564 22.07 16.96 -39.75
CA LYS A 564 20.93 16.65 -40.61
C LYS A 564 19.94 15.70 -39.91
N LYS A 565 20.44 14.62 -39.31
CA LYS A 565 19.62 13.70 -38.50
C LYS A 565 18.95 14.40 -37.32
N HIS A 566 19.62 15.38 -36.70
CA HIS A 566 19.04 16.19 -35.62
C HIS A 566 17.86 17.04 -36.09
N ILE A 567 18.03 17.74 -37.21
CA ILE A 567 16.97 18.55 -37.83
C ILE A 567 15.79 17.64 -38.22
N GLU A 568 16.06 16.52 -38.89
CA GLU A 568 15.02 15.54 -39.26
C GLU A 568 14.28 15.01 -38.02
N LYS A 569 14.97 14.77 -36.91
CA LYS A 569 14.36 14.28 -35.68
C LYS A 569 13.45 15.32 -35.02
N LEU A 570 13.87 16.60 -34.98
CA LEU A 570 13.04 17.70 -34.47
C LEU A 570 11.79 17.92 -35.33
N ILE A 571 11.94 17.90 -36.65
CA ILE A 571 10.81 18.03 -37.59
C ILE A 571 9.85 16.84 -37.45
N ASN A 572 10.39 15.64 -37.22
CA ASN A 572 9.61 14.42 -37.08
C ASN A 572 9.16 14.13 -35.64
N ASP A 573 9.39 15.03 -34.66
CA ASP A 573 8.81 14.87 -33.32
C ASP A 573 7.29 15.04 -33.43
N LYS A 574 6.60 13.92 -33.59
CA LYS A 574 5.15 13.89 -33.67
C LYS A 574 4.51 14.30 -32.33
N THR A 575 5.24 14.36 -31.21
CA THR A 575 4.70 14.65 -29.86
C THR A 575 4.70 16.14 -29.52
N SER A 576 5.28 16.98 -30.36
CA SER A 576 5.12 18.43 -30.33
C SER A 576 3.89 18.83 -31.15
N LYS A 577 2.69 18.77 -30.56
CA LYS A 577 1.58 19.58 -31.11
C LYS A 577 1.95 21.04 -30.88
N ARG A 578 2.35 21.75 -31.94
CA ARG A 578 2.33 23.23 -31.91
C ARG A 578 0.87 23.63 -31.77
N GLY A 579 0.56 24.46 -30.78
CA GLY A 579 -0.73 25.14 -30.73
C GLY A 579 -0.80 26.04 -31.95
N HIS A 580 -1.38 25.55 -33.04
CA HIS A 580 -1.86 26.43 -34.08
C HIS A 580 -3.24 26.90 -33.66
N ASP A 581 -3.32 28.21 -33.51
CA ASP A 581 -4.47 28.98 -33.11
C ASP A 581 -5.74 28.59 -33.86
N VAL A 582 -6.80 28.66 -33.08
CA VAL A 582 -8.12 29.08 -33.50
C VAL A 582 -8.00 30.23 -34.51
N TYR A 583 -8.44 29.98 -35.74
CA TYR A 583 -8.99 31.00 -36.62
C TYR A 583 -10.29 30.50 -37.22
#